data_AF-A0A7C4TEC8-F1
#
_entry.id   AF-A0A7C4TEC8-F1
#
_cell.length_a   1.000
_cell.length_b   1.000
_cell.length_c   1.000
_cell.angle_alpha   90.00
_cell.angle_beta   90.00
_cell.angle_gamma   90.00
#
_symmetry.space_group_name_H-M   'P 1'
#
loop_
_entity.id
_entity.type
_entity.pdbx_description
1 polymer ?
#
loop_
_entity_poly.entity_id
_entity_poly.type
_entity_poly.pdbx_seq_one_letter_code
_entity_poly.pdbx_strand_id
1 'polypeptide(L)' 'RARDLVAAESIVRLDYAELVDADTIEPITRLEGDVLLALAAFVGRARLIDNCRLHIKGDTVTVDLGVIADDSLG' A
#
# COMPACT_ATOMS: atom_id res chain seq x y z
N ARG A 1 -0.60 10.09 -9.28
CA ARG A 1 -1.64 10.48 -8.30
C ARG A 1 -1.24 10.14 -6.86
N ALA A 2 -1.04 8.87 -6.47
CA ALA A 2 -0.69 8.54 -5.08
C ALA A 2 0.60 9.24 -4.59
N ARG A 3 1.66 9.20 -5.40
CA ARG A 3 2.93 9.91 -5.10
C ARG A 3 2.73 11.42 -4.93
N ASP A 4 1.96 12.03 -5.83
CA ASP A 4 1.73 13.49 -5.85
C ASP A 4 0.93 13.94 -4.62
N LEU A 5 -0.03 13.15 -4.16
CA LEU A 5 -0.81 13.43 -2.95
C LEU A 5 0.05 13.37 -1.69
N VAL A 6 0.90 12.34 -1.57
CA VAL A 6 1.79 12.19 -0.42
C VAL A 6 2.86 13.29 -0.40
N ALA A 7 3.38 13.66 -1.57
CA ALA A 7 4.40 14.71 -1.71
C ALA A 7 3.86 16.14 -1.59
N ALA A 8 2.53 16.34 -1.57
CA ALA A 8 1.93 17.66 -1.39
C ALA A 8 2.11 18.22 0.02
N GLU A 9 2.36 17.35 1.01
CA GLU A 9 2.62 17.73 2.39
C GLU A 9 4.07 18.21 2.56
N SER A 10 4.25 19.46 3.01
CA SER A 10 5.55 20.15 2.99
C SER A 10 6.65 19.52 3.84
N ILE A 11 6.27 18.72 4.86
CA ILE A 11 7.20 18.00 5.74
C ILE A 11 7.47 16.57 5.29
N VAL A 12 6.84 16.13 4.20
CA VAL A 12 6.87 14.76 3.71
C VAL A 12 7.83 14.65 2.53
N ARG A 13 8.77 13.72 2.63
CA ARG A 13 9.63 13.31 1.53
C ARG A 13 9.42 11.84 1.25
N LEU A 14 8.81 11.53 0.10
CA LEU A 14 8.58 10.17 -0.35
C LEU A 14 9.92 9.43 -0.52
N ASP A 15 10.02 8.22 0.02
CA ASP A 15 11.13 7.29 -0.18
C ASP A 15 10.81 6.38 -1.37
N TYR A 16 9.72 5.60 -1.26
CA TYR A 16 9.16 4.84 -2.37
C TYR A 16 7.64 4.73 -2.27
N ALA A 17 7.01 4.48 -3.41
CA ALA A 17 5.62 4.05 -3.52
C ALA A 17 5.52 3.10 -4.72
N GLU A 18 5.29 1.82 -4.46
CA GLU A 18 5.40 0.74 -5.43
C GLU A 18 4.22 -0.23 -5.33
N LEU A 19 3.87 -0.84 -6.45
CA LEU A 19 2.88 -1.91 -6.54
C LEU A 19 3.64 -3.19 -6.91
N VAL A 20 3.53 -4.19 -6.05
CA VAL A 20 4.22 -5.47 -6.17
C VAL A 20 3.24 -6.61 -5.95
N ASP A 21 3.65 -7.81 -6.34
CA ASP A 21 2.92 -9.03 -5.99
C ASP A 21 2.87 -9.15 -4.46
N ALA A 22 1.69 -9.46 -3.91
CA ALA A 22 1.49 -9.44 -2.46
C ALA A 22 2.22 -10.57 -1.72
N ASP A 23 2.58 -11.66 -2.40
CA ASP A 23 3.21 -12.82 -1.79
C ASP A 23 4.72 -12.89 -2.10
N THR A 24 5.14 -12.48 -3.30
CA THR A 24 6.55 -12.53 -3.72
C THR A 24 7.31 -11.23 -3.54
N ILE A 25 6.61 -10.09 -3.42
CA ILE A 25 7.21 -8.73 -3.37
C ILE A 25 7.96 -8.39 -4.67
N GLU A 26 7.71 -9.12 -5.76
CA GLU A 26 8.30 -8.84 -7.06
C GLU A 26 7.51 -7.77 -7.83
N PRO A 27 8.16 -6.97 -8.69
CA PRO A 27 7.48 -6.00 -9.53
C PRO A 27 6.45 -6.66 -10.45
N ILE A 28 5.25 -6.08 -10.51
CA ILE A 28 4.17 -6.55 -11.38
C ILE A 28 4.05 -5.68 -12.64
N THR A 29 3.69 -6.30 -13.75
CA THR A 29 3.43 -5.62 -15.03
C THR A 29 1.93 -5.41 -15.29
N ARG A 30 1.06 -6.09 -14.53
CA ARG A 30 -0.40 -6.00 -14.62
C ARG A 30 -1.00 -5.92 -13.21
N LEU A 31 -2.01 -5.08 -13.06
CA LEU A 31 -2.81 -4.95 -11.85
C LEU A 31 -3.94 -5.99 -11.86
N GLU A 32 -3.66 -7.18 -11.33
CA GLU A 32 -4.59 -8.31 -11.28
C GLU A 32 -4.21 -9.22 -10.09
N GLY A 33 -5.21 -9.81 -9.42
CA GLY A 33 -4.98 -10.68 -8.28
C GLY A 33 -4.60 -9.90 -7.02
N ASP A 34 -3.81 -10.53 -6.15
CA ASP A 34 -3.36 -9.95 -4.89
C ASP A 34 -2.12 -9.07 -5.09
N VAL A 35 -2.29 -7.78 -4.86
CA VAL A 35 -1.28 -6.74 -5.06
C VAL A 35 -1.03 -6.03 -3.74
N LEU A 36 0.23 -5.75 -3.44
CA LEU A 36 0.63 -4.93 -2.29
C LEU A 36 1.06 -3.54 -2.78
N LEU A 37 0.39 -2.50 -2.27
CA LEU A 37 0.91 -1.14 -2.33
C LEU A 37 1.89 -0.96 -1.17
N ALA A 38 3.18 -0.87 -1.46
CA ALA A 38 4.21 -0.58 -0.47
C ALA A 38 4.58 0.91 -0.53
N LEU A 39 4.54 1.59 0.62
CA LEU A 39 4.83 3.02 0.75
C LEU A 39 5.82 3.26 1.89
N ALA A 40 6.81 4.11 1.64
CA ALA A 40 7.63 4.68 2.71
C ALA A 40 7.84 6.17 2.46
N ALA A 41 7.81 6.95 3.53
CA ALA A 41 8.08 8.38 3.48
C ALA A 41 8.76 8.85 4.77
N PHE A 42 9.58 9.88 4.64
CA PHE A 42 10.10 10.64 5.78
C PHE A 42 9.10 11.74 6.14
N VAL A 43 8.70 11.81 7.41
CA VAL A 43 7.87 12.87 7.99
C VAL A 43 8.72 13.59 9.04
N GLY A 44 9.26 14.75 8.67
CA GLY A 44 10.31 15.41 9.45
C GLY A 44 11.56 14.52 9.59
N ARG A 45 11.82 14.02 10.81
CA ARG A 45 12.94 13.09 11.09
C ARG A 45 12.54 11.62 11.14
N ALA A 46 11.24 11.32 11.24
CA ALA A 46 10.76 9.96 11.33
C ALA A 46 10.62 9.35 9.93
N ARG A 47 10.95 8.06 9.77
CA ARG A 47 10.65 7.29 8.57
C ARG A 47 9.44 6.41 8.87
N LEU A 48 8.34 6.67 8.18
CA LEU A 48 7.10 5.89 8.31
C LEU A 48 7.00 4.93 7.12
N ILE A 49 6.49 3.75 7.40
CA ILE A 49 6.13 2.76 6.40
C ILE A 49 4.63 2.53 6.50
N ASP A 50 4.00 2.31 5.36
CA ASP A 50 2.63 1.84 5.28
C ASP A 50 2.55 0.85 4.11
N ASN A 51 1.64 -0.10 4.23
CA ASN A 51 1.37 -1.04 3.16
C ASN A 51 -0.11 -1.42 3.16
N CYS A 52 -0.64 -1.66 1.98
CA CYS A 52 -2.06 -1.96 1.81
C CYS A 52 -2.22 -3.08 0.79
N ARG A 53 -2.95 -4.13 1.17
CA ARG A 53 -3.27 -5.24 0.27
C ARG A 53 -4.50 -4.89 -0.55
N LEU A 54 -4.39 -5.14 -1.84
CA LEU A 54 -5.43 -4.92 -2.83
C LEU A 54 -5.72 -6.27 -3.48
N HIS A 55 -7.00 -6.59 -3.67
CA HIS A 55 -7.39 -7.69 -4.54
C HIS A 55 -8.13 -7.13 -5.75
N ILE A 56 -7.59 -7.38 -6.94
CA ILE A 56 -8.05 -6.79 -8.19
C ILE A 56 -8.64 -7.90 -9.08
N LYS A 57 -9.93 -7.76 -9.40
CA LYS A 57 -10.67 -8.71 -10.25
C LYS A 57 -11.50 -7.96 -11.28
N GLY A 58 -11.00 -7.92 -12.52
CA GLY A 58 -11.61 -7.10 -13.59
C GLY A 58 -11.58 -5.62 -13.21
N ASP A 59 -12.74 -4.97 -13.23
CA ASP A 59 -12.89 -3.57 -12.84
C ASP A 59 -13.15 -3.37 -11.33
N THR A 60 -13.14 -4.46 -10.55
CA THR A 60 -13.36 -4.43 -9.10
C THR A 60 -12.04 -4.42 -8.36
N VAL A 61 -11.92 -3.52 -7.37
CA VAL A 61 -10.78 -3.44 -6.44
C VAL A 61 -11.33 -3.52 -5.02
N THR A 62 -10.88 -4.51 -4.25
CA THR A 62 -11.13 -4.59 -2.82
C THR A 62 -9.86 -4.29 -2.05
N VAL A 63 -10.00 -3.55 -0.95
CA VAL A 63 -8.88 -3.04 -0.16
C VAL A 63 -8.94 -3.69 1.22
N ASP A 64 -7.85 -4.34 1.62
CA ASP A 64 -7.66 -4.82 2.99
C ASP A 64 -6.71 -3.88 3.73
N LEU A 65 -7.26 -3.18 4.72
CA LEU A 65 -6.53 -2.24 5.58
C LEU A 65 -5.98 -2.90 6.85
N GLY A 66 -6.01 -4.24 6.93
CA GLY A 66 -5.47 -4.98 8.07
C GLY A 66 -6.33 -4.86 9.33
N VAL A 67 -7.66 -4.92 9.18
CA VAL A 67 -8.55 -4.96 10.35
C VAL A 67 -8.24 -6.25 11.12
N ILE A 68 -7.71 -6.11 12.34
CA ILE A 68 -7.68 -7.19 13.32
C ILE A 68 -9.13 -7.40 13.74
N ALA A 69 -9.87 -8.25 13.02
CA ALA A 69 -11.03 -8.89 13.60
C ALA A 69 -10.50 -9.82 14.68
N ASP A 70 -10.63 -9.41 15.95
CA ASP A 70 -10.58 -10.35 17.06
C ASP A 70 -11.81 -11.26 16.92
N ASP A 71 -11.71 -12.30 16.09
CA ASP A 71 -12.69 -13.38 15.99
C ASP A 71 -12.51 -14.38 17.15
N SER A 72 -12.00 -13.93 18.30
CA SER A 72 -12.24 -14.59 19.57
C SER A 72 -13.65 -14.25 20.05
N LEU A 73 -14.67 -14.96 19.51
CA LEU A 73 -15.89 -15.42 20.19
C LEU A 73 -16.97 -15.78 19.14
N GLY A 74 -17.10 -17.09 18.86
CA GLY A 74 -18.18 -17.67 18.07
C GLY A 74 -17.91 -19.13 17.70
#